data_AF-A0A8T4V057-F1
#
_entry.id   AF-A0A8T4V057-F1
#
_cell.length_a   1.000
_cell.length_b   1.000
_cell.length_c   1.000
_cell.angle_alpha   90.00
_cell.angle_beta   90.00
_cell.angle_gamma   90.00
#
_symmetry.space_group_name_H-M   'P 1'
#
loop_
_entity.id
_entity.type
_entity.pdbx_description
1 polymer ?
#
loop_
_entity_poly.entity_id
_entity_poly.type
_entity_poly.pdbx_seq_one_letter_code
_entity_poly.pdbx_strand_id
1 'polypeptide(L)'
;MATKKVKNDSNIWAFLGVFLGWIGFLIILLTRKEDKFAMFYAKYGLILSIAWVVVLLVGMLPIIGWLVYIVGGIILLIVWVISFISALSGKEKRFPILSDLADKITI
;
A
#
# COMPACT_ATOMS: atom_id res chain seq x y z
N MET A 1 4.52 -11.98 20.16
CA MET A 1 4.51 -11.20 18.90
C MET A 1 5.87 -10.51 18.80
N ALA A 2 6.85 -11.17 18.17
CA ALA A 2 8.24 -10.71 18.18
C ALA A 2 8.38 -9.47 17.29
N THR A 3 8.59 -8.30 17.90
CA THR A 3 8.98 -7.06 17.21
C THR A 3 10.40 -7.24 16.67
N LYS A 4 10.50 -7.85 15.48
CA LYS A 4 11.75 -7.93 14.73
C LYS A 4 12.17 -6.49 14.41
N LYS A 5 13.20 -5.98 15.09
CA LYS A 5 13.79 -4.65 14.84
C LYS A 5 14.16 -4.57 13.37
N VAL A 6 13.32 -3.92 12.56
CA VAL A 6 13.54 -3.78 11.13
C VAL A 6 14.77 -2.89 10.93
N LYS A 7 15.72 -3.37 10.13
CA LYS A 7 16.95 -2.66 9.75
C LYS A 7 16.56 -1.37 9.02
N ASN A 8 17.19 -0.24 9.34
CA ASN A 8 16.87 1.09 8.79
C ASN A 8 16.69 1.09 7.25
N ASP A 9 17.50 0.30 6.54
CA ASP A 9 17.42 0.13 5.09
C ASP A 9 16.04 -0.36 4.62
N SER A 10 15.48 -1.37 5.30
CA SER A 10 14.22 -2.02 4.91
C SER A 10 13.02 -1.09 5.07
N ASN A 11 13.04 -0.19 6.07
CA ASN A 11 12.01 0.84 6.23
C ASN A 11 11.99 1.82 5.05
N ILE A 12 13.16 2.19 4.55
CA ILE A 12 13.30 3.10 3.40
C ILE A 12 12.77 2.42 2.13
N TRP A 13 13.10 1.14 1.92
CA TRP A 13 12.55 0.37 0.79
C TRP A 13 11.04 0.20 0.90
N ALA A 14 10.51 -0.13 2.08
CA ALA A 14 9.07 -0.22 2.32
C ALA A 14 8.36 1.11 2.02
N PHE A 15 8.94 2.22 2.48
CA PHE A 15 8.44 3.57 2.18
C PHE A 15 8.43 3.84 0.67
N LEU A 16 9.53 3.55 -0.03
CA LEU A 16 9.62 3.72 -1.48
C LEU A 16 8.60 2.85 -2.23
N GLY A 17 8.32 1.64 -1.72
CA GLY A 17 7.30 0.74 -2.25
C GLY A 17 5.91 1.35 -2.25
N VAL A 18 5.51 1.99 -1.15
CA VAL A 18 4.23 2.70 -1.05
C VAL A 18 4.25 4.01 -1.84
N PHE A 19 5.38 4.72 -1.84
CA PHE A 19 5.50 6.04 -2.48
C PHE A 19 5.38 5.95 -4.00
N LEU A 20 6.07 4.98 -4.59
CA LEU A 20 6.11 4.77 -6.03
C LEU A 20 4.93 3.90 -6.53
N GLY A 21 4.06 3.45 -5.64
CA GLY A 21 2.89 2.64 -5.99
C GLY A 21 3.26 1.34 -6.72
N TRP A 22 2.67 1.12 -7.89
CA TRP A 22 2.92 -0.07 -8.71
C TRP A 22 4.39 -0.20 -9.18
N ILE A 23 5.07 0.92 -9.40
CA ILE A 23 6.49 0.95 -9.78
C ILE A 23 7.36 0.51 -8.60
N GLY A 24 7.04 1.01 -7.40
CA GLY A 24 7.69 0.62 -6.16
C GLY A 24 7.54 -0.88 -5.88
N PHE A 25 6.35 -1.42 -6.16
CA PHE A 25 6.11 -2.86 -6.08
C PHE A 25 7.05 -3.66 -6.98
N LEU A 26 7.16 -3.27 -8.25
CA LEU A 26 8.00 -3.98 -9.21
C LEU A 26 9.48 -3.95 -8.80
N ILE A 27 9.99 -2.78 -8.37
CA ILE A 27 11.37 -2.63 -7.92
C ILE A 27 11.66 -3.53 -6.71
N ILE A 28 10.78 -3.56 -5.72
CA ILE A 28 10.97 -4.38 -4.52
C ILE A 28 10.84 -5.87 -4.84
N LEU A 29 9.95 -6.24 -5.76
CA LEU A 29 9.80 -7.61 -6.23
C LEU A 29 11.07 -8.13 -6.91
N LEU A 30 11.77 -7.30 -7.70
CA LEU A 30 13.03 -7.70 -8.33
C LEU A 30 14.23 -7.64 -7.38
N THR A 31 14.29 -6.66 -6.48
CA THR A 31 15.51 -6.35 -5.73
C THR A 31 15.51 -6.90 -4.30
N ARG A 32 14.34 -6.96 -3.67
CA ARG A 32 14.17 -7.15 -2.21
C ARG A 32 13.09 -8.20 -1.90
N LYS A 33 12.90 -9.19 -2.77
CA LYS A 33 11.84 -10.22 -2.61
C LYS A 33 11.86 -10.98 -1.29
N GLU A 34 13.04 -11.16 -0.70
CA GLU A 34 13.21 -11.90 0.56
C GLU A 34 12.84 -11.06 1.79
N ASP A 35 12.76 -9.74 1.61
CA ASP A 35 12.37 -8.81 2.67
C ASP A 35 10.85 -8.76 2.77
N LYS A 36 10.31 -9.57 3.68
CA LYS A 36 8.87 -9.66 3.94
C LYS A 36 8.24 -8.30 4.29
N PHE A 37 8.98 -7.42 4.97
CA PHE A 37 8.48 -6.11 5.36
C PHE A 37 8.37 -5.18 4.15
N ALA A 38 9.45 -5.06 3.38
CA ALA A 38 9.44 -4.26 2.15
C ALA A 38 8.40 -4.78 1.15
N MET A 39 8.29 -6.11 0.99
CA MET A 39 7.30 -6.76 0.13
C MET A 39 5.86 -6.51 0.59
N PHE A 40 5.59 -6.47 1.89
CA PHE A 40 4.26 -6.17 2.42
C PHE A 40 3.81 -4.77 1.99
N TYR A 41 4.66 -3.76 2.21
CA TYR A 41 4.38 -2.38 1.84
C TYR A 41 4.37 -2.13 0.33
N ALA A 42 5.20 -2.86 -0.42
CA ALA A 42 5.14 -2.94 -1.87
C ALA A 42 3.75 -3.40 -2.36
N LYS A 43 3.20 -4.50 -1.80
CA LYS A 43 1.85 -4.99 -2.12
C LYS A 43 0.79 -3.92 -1.80
N TYR A 44 0.91 -3.19 -0.68
CA TYR A 44 0.02 -2.06 -0.37
C TYR A 44 0.08 -0.96 -1.43
N GLY A 45 1.28 -0.56 -1.88
CA GLY A 45 1.46 0.42 -2.96
C GLY A 45 0.79 0.01 -4.27
N LEU A 46 0.86 -1.28 -4.62
CA LEU A 46 0.16 -1.85 -5.77
C LEU A 46 -1.37 -1.77 -5.61
N ILE A 47 -1.90 -2.22 -4.46
CA ILE A 47 -3.35 -2.19 -4.18
C ILE A 47 -3.89 -0.76 -4.20
N LEU A 48 -3.18 0.19 -3.59
CA LEU A 48 -3.54 1.61 -3.61
C LEU A 48 -3.55 2.16 -5.04
N SER A 49 -2.58 1.77 -5.87
CA SER A 49 -2.53 2.19 -7.28
C SER A 49 -3.74 1.65 -8.06
N ILE A 50 -4.10 0.38 -7.88
CA ILE A 50 -5.27 -0.23 -8.53
C ILE A 50 -6.56 0.44 -8.04
N ALA A 51 -6.69 0.67 -6.74
CA ALA A 51 -7.86 1.31 -6.16
C ALA A 51 -8.05 2.74 -6.67
N TRP A 52 -6.96 3.50 -6.84
CA TRP A 52 -7.00 4.82 -7.48
C TRP A 52 -7.54 4.76 -8.91
N VAL A 53 -7.10 3.79 -9.71
CA VAL A 53 -7.62 3.59 -11.08
C VAL A 53 -9.12 3.25 -11.05
N VAL A 54 -9.56 2.38 -10.15
CA VAL A 54 -10.99 2.03 -10.00
C VAL A 54 -11.82 3.26 -9.60
N VAL A 55 -11.35 4.04 -8.63
CA VAL A 55 -12.04 5.25 -8.19
C VAL A 55 -12.12 6.29 -9.30
N LEU A 56 -11.08 6.43 -10.13
CA LEU A 56 -11.09 7.30 -11.32
C LEU A 56 -12.13 6.83 -12.35
N LEU A 57 -12.20 5.53 -12.63
CA LEU A 57 -13.17 4.96 -13.58
C LEU A 57 -14.61 5.13 -13.11
N VAL A 58 -14.88 4.88 -11.83
CA VAL A 58 -16.21 5.10 -11.23
C VAL A 58 -16.56 6.59 -11.22
N GLY A 59 -15.56 7.47 -11.03
CA GLY A 59 -15.68 8.92 -11.08
C GLY A 59 -16.16 9.48 -12.42
N MET A 60 -16.07 8.71 -13.51
CA MET A 60 -16.60 9.12 -14.82
C MET A 60 -18.15 9.15 -14.86
N LEU A 61 -18.82 8.45 -13.94
CA LEU A 61 -20.28 8.49 -13.85
C LEU A 61 -20.74 9.81 -13.20
N PRO A 62 -21.62 10.60 -13.84
CA PRO A 62 -22.09 11.86 -13.26
C PRO A 62 -22.91 11.60 -11.97
N ILE A 63 -22.83 12.55 -11.04
CA ILE A 63 -23.54 12.56 -9.74
C ILE A 63 -23.03 11.50 -8.75
N ILE A 64 -23.26 10.21 -9.02
CA ILE A 64 -22.89 9.12 -8.11
C ILE A 64 -21.38 8.89 -8.12
N GLY A 65 -20.78 8.90 -9.32
CA GLY A 65 -19.34 8.70 -9.47
C GLY A 65 -18.53 9.80 -8.80
N TRP A 66 -18.98 11.04 -8.83
CA TRP A 66 -18.31 12.17 -8.16
C TRP A 66 -18.29 12.01 -6.64
N LEU A 67 -19.39 11.54 -6.05
CA LEU A 67 -19.44 11.29 -4.60
C LEU A 67 -18.46 10.17 -4.20
N VAL A 68 -18.45 9.08 -4.97
CA VAL A 68 -17.50 7.98 -4.76
C VAL A 68 -16.05 8.44 -5.00
N TYR A 69 -15.81 9.31 -5.98
CA TYR A 69 -14.49 9.87 -6.25
C TYR A 69 -13.98 10.70 -5.07
N ILE A 70 -14.81 11.59 -4.53
CA ILE A 70 -14.45 12.45 -3.39
C ILE A 70 -14.24 11.60 -2.13
N VAL A 71 -15.21 10.76 -1.77
CA VAL A 71 -15.16 9.96 -0.53
C VAL A 71 -14.06 8.89 -0.63
N GLY A 72 -14.03 8.16 -1.75
CA GLY A 72 -13.03 7.13 -2.02
C GLY A 72 -11.62 7.70 -2.11
N GLY A 73 -11.44 8.86 -2.76
CA GLY A 73 -10.16 9.56 -2.82
C GLY A 73 -9.63 9.95 -1.44
N ILE A 74 -10.49 10.47 -0.56
CA ILE A 74 -10.12 10.81 0.83
C ILE A 74 -9.71 9.55 1.60
N ILE A 75 -10.49 8.46 1.50
CA ILE A 75 -10.17 7.20 2.19
C ILE A 75 -8.82 6.65 1.69
N LEU A 76 -8.60 6.62 0.38
CA LEU A 76 -7.33 6.17 -0.21
C LEU A 76 -6.16 7.02 0.25
N LEU A 77 -6.32 8.33 0.33
CA LEU A 77 -5.30 9.26 0.82
C LEU A 77 -4.97 8.99 2.29
N ILE A 78 -5.97 8.77 3.15
CA ILE A 78 -5.76 8.42 4.55
C ILE A 78 -4.99 7.10 4.68
N VAL A 79 -5.41 6.07 3.93
CA VAL A 79 -4.71 4.77 3.93
C VAL A 79 -3.27 4.93 3.48
N TRP A 80 -3.02 5.69 2.41
CA TRP A 80 -1.68 5.96 1.90
C TRP A 80 -0.77 6.65 2.93
N VAL A 81 -1.27 7.68 3.61
CA VAL A 81 -0.52 8.37 4.68
C VAL A 81 -0.21 7.44 5.84
N ILE A 82 -1.18 6.63 6.29
CA ILE A 82 -0.93 5.68 7.39
C ILE A 82 0.05 4.60 6.96
N SER A 83 -0.02 4.13 5.72
CA SER A 83 0.94 3.18 5.16
C SER A 83 2.36 3.76 5.18
N PHE A 84 2.56 5.04 4.86
CA PHE A 84 3.88 5.68 4.98
C PHE A 84 4.40 5.73 6.39
N ILE A 85 3.60 6.26 7.31
CA ILE A 85 4.01 6.42 8.70
C ILE A 85 4.37 5.05 9.28
N SER A 86 3.61 4.02 8.93
CA SER A 86 3.84 2.65 9.38
C SER A 86 5.08 2.01 8.74
N ALA A 87 5.31 2.25 7.44
CA ALA A 87 6.52 1.82 6.73
C ALA A 87 7.79 2.42 7.35
N LEU A 88 7.77 3.74 7.64
CA LEU A 88 8.89 4.44 8.28
C LEU A 88 9.07 4.01 9.74
N SER A 89 7.98 3.72 10.44
CA SER A 89 8.02 3.25 11.84
C SER A 89 8.53 1.82 11.98
N GLY A 90 8.73 1.07 10.88
CA GLY A 90 9.12 -0.34 10.92
C GLY A 90 8.06 -1.25 11.55
N LYS A 91 6.80 -0.79 11.61
CA LYS A 91 5.69 -1.52 12.23
C LYS A 91 4.71 -1.93 11.14
N GLU A 92 4.55 -3.23 10.92
CA GLU A 92 3.50 -3.75 10.04
C GLU A 92 2.13 -3.42 10.64
N LYS A 93 1.52 -2.35 10.14
CA LYS A 93 0.15 -2.02 10.50
C LYS A 93 -0.78 -2.79 9.57
N ARG A 94 -1.23 -3.95 10.04
CA ARG A 94 -2.24 -4.76 9.35
C ARG A 94 -3.58 -4.03 9.44
N PHE A 95 -3.99 -3.41 8.35
CA PHE A 95 -5.37 -2.96 8.21
C PHE A 95 -6.22 -4.18 7.92
N PRO A 96 -7.22 -4.55 8.74
CA PRO A 96 -7.94 -5.82 8.64
C PRO A 96 -8.44 -6.11 7.21
N ILE A 97 -8.89 -5.09 6.48
CA ILE A 97 -9.38 -5.21 5.09
C ILE A 97 -8.24 -5.44 4.07
N LEU A 98 -7.09 -4.75 4.21
CA LEU A 98 -5.96 -4.93 3.29
C LEU A 98 -5.06 -6.11 3.67
N SER A 99 -4.97 -6.47 4.95
CA SER A 99 -4.21 -7.64 5.40
C SER A 99 -4.88 -8.94 4.98
N ASP A 100 -6.20 -9.04 5.02
CA ASP A 100 -6.90 -10.23 4.52
C ASP A 100 -6.68 -10.43 3.01
N LEU A 101 -6.74 -9.35 2.22
CA LEU A 101 -6.46 -9.41 0.78
C LEU A 101 -4.98 -9.71 0.49
N ALA A 102 -4.06 -9.17 1.27
CA ALA A 102 -2.63 -9.42 1.12
C ALA A 102 -2.21 -10.84 1.56
N ASP A 103 -2.80 -11.37 2.64
CA ASP A 103 -2.58 -12.75 3.11
C ASP A 103 -3.17 -13.78 2.14
N LYS A 104 -4.20 -13.39 1.36
CA LYS A 104 -4.77 -14.22 0.28
C LYS A 104 -3.89 -14.26 -0.98
N ILE A 105 -2.95 -13.32 -1.12
CA ILE A 105 -1.94 -13.31 -2.19
C ILE A 105 -0.69 -14.03 -1.67
N THR A 106 -0.76 -15.35 -1.68
CA THR A 106 0.36 -16.26 -1.37
C THR A 106 1.40 -16.21 -2.49
N ILE A 107 2.30 -15.22 -2.40
CA ILE A 107 3.52 -15.08 -3.21
C ILE A 107 4.63 -14.68 -2.25
#